data_AF-A0A9D1VDD5-F1
#
_entry.id   AF-A0A9D1VDD5-F1
#
_cell.length_a   1.000
_cell.length_b   1.000
_cell.length_c   1.000
_cell.angle_alpha   90.00
_cell.angle_beta   90.00
_cell.angle_gamma   90.00
#
_symmetry.space_group_name_H-M   'P 1'
#
loop_
_entity.id
_entity.type
_entity.pdbx_description
1 polymer ?
#
loop_
_entity_poly.entity_id
_entity_poly.type
_entity_poly.pdbx_seq_one_letter_code
_entity_poly.pdbx_strand_id
1 'polypeptide(L)'
;QNWSDSEIDLLVRGGVTPLESRGGAVSAVRGITTRTTTGGAADSTWRELTTILIVDDVIPQLRDALRSKFARTKNTAQTRSAIRSQVIVELENKRSAEIIDDFSDVTVQASAEDASVCEVTFSFAVAHGLNQIYLTAHITV
;
A
#
# COMPACT_ATOMS: atom_id res chain seq x y z
N GLN A 1 -15.21 24.78 -5.54
CA GLN A 1 -14.26 25.91 -5.45
C GLN A 1 -13.13 25.63 -6.41
N ASN A 2 -12.61 26.64 -7.11
CA ASN A 2 -11.43 26.48 -7.97
C ASN A 2 -10.22 26.93 -7.17
N TRP A 3 -9.28 26.01 -6.94
CA TRP A 3 -8.01 26.26 -6.27
C TRP A 3 -6.93 26.49 -7.33
N SER A 4 -5.97 27.36 -7.04
CA SER A 4 -4.72 27.41 -7.79
C SER A 4 -3.83 26.19 -7.47
N ASP A 5 -2.90 25.86 -8.35
CA ASP A 5 -1.95 24.75 -8.14
C ASP A 5 -1.19 24.89 -6.82
N SER A 6 -0.78 26.12 -6.46
CA SER A 6 -0.09 26.41 -5.20
C SER A 6 -0.97 26.16 -3.96
N GLU A 7 -2.27 26.46 -4.05
CA GLU A 7 -3.22 26.18 -2.96
C GLU A 7 -3.50 24.68 -2.82
N ILE A 8 -3.61 23.98 -3.96
CA ILE A 8 -3.74 22.51 -3.98
C ILE A 8 -2.53 21.88 -3.30
N ASP A 9 -1.31 22.30 -3.65
CA ASP A 9 -0.08 21.81 -3.05
C ASP A 9 -0.02 22.05 -1.54
N LEU A 10 -0.49 23.22 -1.07
CA LEU A 10 -0.56 23.54 0.35
C LEU A 10 -1.53 22.61 1.08
N LEU A 11 -2.73 22.39 0.53
CA LEU A 11 -3.75 21.50 1.11
C LEU A 11 -3.24 20.05 1.17
N VAL A 12 -2.64 19.56 0.08
CA VAL A 12 -2.04 18.21 0.00
C VAL A 12 -0.95 18.05 1.06
N ARG A 13 -0.03 19.01 1.21
CA ARG A 13 1.01 18.96 2.25
C ARG A 13 0.44 19.05 3.67
N GLY A 14 -0.69 19.72 3.82
CA GLY A 14 -1.43 19.82 5.08
C GLY A 14 -2.25 18.58 5.43
N GLY A 15 -2.27 17.53 4.61
CA GLY A 15 -3.07 16.34 4.86
C GLY A 15 -4.57 16.53 4.58
N VAL A 16 -4.92 17.49 3.71
CA VAL A 16 -6.29 17.79 3.32
C VAL A 16 -6.53 17.27 1.91
N THR A 17 -7.65 16.57 1.69
CA THR A 17 -8.12 16.19 0.36
C THR A 17 -8.83 17.39 -0.29
N PRO A 18 -8.25 18.04 -1.31
CA PRO A 18 -8.90 19.16 -1.98
C PRO A 18 -10.03 18.66 -2.89
N LEU A 19 -11.17 19.34 -2.82
CA LEU A 19 -12.30 19.12 -3.72
C LEU A 19 -12.41 20.29 -4.70
N GLU A 20 -12.65 19.98 -5.97
CA GLU A 20 -12.97 20.96 -7.01
C GLU A 20 -14.41 20.81 -7.48
N SER A 21 -14.96 21.87 -8.07
CA SER A 21 -16.30 21.86 -8.65
C SER A 21 -16.23 22.32 -10.10
N ARG A 22 -16.42 21.41 -11.04
CA ARG A 22 -16.32 21.68 -12.48
C ARG A 22 -17.55 21.13 -13.20
N GLY A 23 -18.21 21.96 -14.01
CA GLY A 23 -19.40 21.55 -14.75
C GLY A 23 -20.58 21.09 -13.88
N GLY A 24 -20.69 21.59 -12.64
CA GLY A 24 -21.75 21.21 -11.69
C GLY A 24 -21.49 19.90 -10.94
N ALA A 25 -20.40 19.20 -11.21
CA ALA A 25 -19.95 18.03 -10.45
C ALA A 25 -18.83 18.42 -9.47
N VAL A 26 -18.86 17.83 -8.27
CA VAL A 26 -17.80 17.93 -7.27
C VAL A 26 -16.96 16.66 -7.30
N SER A 27 -15.65 16.81 -7.40
CA SER A 27 -14.70 15.69 -7.43
C SER A 27 -13.50 15.97 -6.54
N ALA A 28 -12.89 14.90 -6.02
CA ALA A 28 -11.59 15.00 -5.37
C ALA A 28 -10.52 15.27 -6.43
N VAL A 29 -9.69 16.28 -6.19
CA VAL A 29 -8.51 16.55 -7.03
C VAL A 29 -7.45 15.48 -6.75
N ARG A 30 -7.24 15.15 -5.47
CA ARG A 30 -6.29 14.12 -5.03
C ARG A 30 -6.69 13.56 -3.66
N GLY A 31 -6.78 12.24 -3.54
CA GLY A 31 -7.08 11.57 -2.28
C GLY A 31 -5.87 11.58 -1.34
N ILE A 32 -5.97 12.32 -0.25
CA ILE A 32 -4.89 12.53 0.73
C ILE A 32 -5.37 12.15 2.13
N THR A 33 -4.53 11.44 2.87
CA THR A 33 -4.76 11.13 4.28
C THR A 33 -4.38 12.31 5.17
N THR A 34 -4.94 12.37 6.38
CA THR A 34 -4.62 13.40 7.37
C THR A 34 -3.25 13.21 8.03
N ARG A 35 -2.54 12.11 7.74
CA ARG A 35 -1.25 11.79 8.37
C ARG A 35 -0.14 12.57 7.69
N THR A 36 0.38 13.58 8.40
CA THR A 36 1.48 14.45 7.95
C THR A 36 2.78 14.22 8.70
N THR A 37 2.75 13.43 9.78
CA THR A 37 3.92 13.17 10.64
C THR A 37 3.99 11.72 11.10
N THR A 38 5.22 11.28 11.38
CA THR A 38 5.52 10.02 12.07
C THR A 38 6.63 10.29 13.09
N GLY A 39 6.40 9.92 14.36
CA GLY A 39 7.33 10.23 15.45
C GLY A 39 7.55 11.72 15.69
N GLY A 40 6.59 12.57 15.31
CA GLY A 40 6.68 14.03 15.42
C GLY A 40 7.45 14.72 14.28
N ALA A 41 8.10 13.97 13.39
CA ALA A 41 8.76 14.50 12.20
C ALA A 41 7.82 14.45 10.98
N ALA A 42 8.00 15.37 10.03
CA ALA A 42 7.25 15.36 8.77
C ALA A 42 7.47 14.04 8.01
N ASP A 43 6.39 13.40 7.60
CA ASP A 43 6.41 12.11 6.90
C ASP A 43 5.33 12.10 5.81
N SER A 44 5.73 11.76 4.60
CA SER A 44 4.84 11.70 3.43
C SER A 44 4.53 10.28 2.97
N THR A 45 5.11 9.26 3.60
CA THR A 45 4.99 7.84 3.23
C THR A 45 3.53 7.40 3.11
N TRP A 46 2.69 7.86 4.04
CA TRP A 46 1.27 7.48 4.16
C TRP A 46 0.31 8.52 3.58
N ARG A 47 0.84 9.56 2.93
CA ARG A 47 0.04 10.72 2.54
C ARG A 47 -0.96 10.38 1.44
N GLU A 48 -0.56 9.57 0.46
CA GLU A 48 -1.45 9.16 -0.63
C GLU A 48 -2.48 8.16 -0.11
N LEU A 49 -3.77 8.43 -0.37
CA LEU A 49 -4.85 7.54 0.01
C LEU A 49 -4.70 6.14 -0.60
N THR A 50 -4.18 6.05 -1.83
CA THR A 50 -3.95 4.76 -2.50
C THR A 50 -2.99 3.86 -1.72
N THR A 51 -1.98 4.43 -1.06
CA THR A 51 -1.03 3.67 -0.23
C THR A 51 -1.74 2.93 0.88
N ILE A 52 -2.61 3.61 1.63
CA ILE A 52 -3.34 2.97 2.72
C ILE A 52 -4.36 1.95 2.20
N LEU A 53 -5.05 2.26 1.08
CA LEU A 53 -5.99 1.33 0.46
C LEU A 53 -5.33 0.03 0.01
N ILE A 54 -4.12 0.09 -0.55
CA ILE A 54 -3.37 -1.10 -0.95
C ILE A 54 -2.95 -1.92 0.27
N VAL A 55 -2.47 -1.27 1.33
CA VAL A 55 -2.11 -1.97 2.59
C VAL A 55 -3.33 -2.65 3.21
N ASP A 56 -4.47 -1.97 3.24
CA ASP A 56 -5.74 -2.47 3.76
C ASP A 56 -6.39 -3.53 2.86
N ASP A 57 -5.96 -3.65 1.61
CA ASP A 57 -6.36 -4.75 0.71
C ASP A 57 -5.45 -5.99 0.91
N VAL A 58 -4.13 -5.79 0.89
CA VAL A 58 -3.14 -6.88 0.92
C VAL A 58 -3.12 -7.62 2.25
N ILE A 59 -3.02 -6.90 3.38
CA ILE A 59 -2.80 -7.53 4.69
C ILE A 59 -4.02 -8.36 5.13
N PRO A 60 -5.27 -7.86 5.09
CA PRO A 60 -6.43 -8.65 5.48
C PRO A 60 -6.63 -9.88 4.60
N GLN A 61 -6.49 -9.75 3.28
CA GLN A 61 -6.68 -10.88 2.37
C GLN A 61 -5.62 -11.97 2.55
N LEU A 62 -4.37 -11.58 2.76
CA LEU A 62 -3.31 -12.55 3.08
C LEU A 62 -3.62 -13.27 4.41
N ARG A 63 -4.10 -12.54 5.42
CA ARG A 63 -4.51 -13.13 6.70
C ARG A 63 -5.66 -14.13 6.53
N ASP A 64 -6.64 -13.81 5.69
CA ASP A 64 -7.79 -14.68 5.42
C ASP A 64 -7.41 -15.93 4.61
N ALA A 65 -6.52 -15.79 3.62
CA ALA A 65 -5.96 -16.91 2.87
C ALA A 65 -5.19 -17.87 3.78
N LEU A 66 -4.35 -17.33 4.68
CA LEU A 66 -3.62 -18.15 5.65
C LEU A 66 -4.56 -18.80 6.67
N ARG A 67 -5.53 -18.05 7.20
CA ARG A 67 -6.49 -18.58 8.18
C ARG A 67 -7.33 -19.70 7.58
N SER A 68 -7.86 -19.52 6.37
CA SER A 68 -8.70 -20.54 5.71
C SER A 68 -7.93 -21.83 5.43
N LYS A 69 -6.68 -21.71 4.96
CA LYS A 69 -5.88 -22.87 4.55
C LYS A 69 -5.19 -23.60 5.71
N PHE A 70 -4.89 -22.90 6.81
CA PHE A 70 -4.07 -23.45 7.90
C PHE A 70 -4.72 -23.47 9.29
N ALA A 71 -6.03 -23.20 9.42
CA ALA A 71 -6.77 -23.02 10.69
C ALA A 71 -6.51 -24.05 11.82
N ARG A 72 -6.04 -25.26 11.52
CA ARG A 72 -5.81 -26.34 12.50
C ARG A 72 -4.51 -27.13 12.24
N THR A 73 -3.54 -26.49 11.60
CA THR A 73 -2.29 -27.15 11.20
C THR A 73 -1.27 -27.04 12.32
N LYS A 74 -0.46 -28.09 12.52
CA LYS A 74 0.67 -28.04 13.46
C LYS A 74 1.76 -27.10 12.93
N ASN A 75 2.40 -26.35 13.82
CA ASN A 75 3.57 -25.53 13.51
C ASN A 75 4.83 -26.40 13.30
N THR A 76 4.90 -27.09 12.15
CA THR A 76 6.07 -27.88 11.74
C THR A 76 6.87 -27.14 10.68
N ALA A 77 8.12 -27.55 10.44
CA ALA A 77 8.92 -27.00 9.35
C ALA A 77 8.19 -27.13 7.99
N GLN A 78 7.52 -28.27 7.76
CA GLN A 78 6.74 -28.51 6.54
C GLN A 78 5.57 -27.52 6.40
N THR A 79 4.78 -27.33 7.47
CA THR A 79 3.67 -26.36 7.45
C THR A 79 4.19 -24.94 7.21
N ARG A 80 5.31 -24.55 7.82
CA ARG A 80 5.93 -23.23 7.59
C ARG A 80 6.38 -23.04 6.15
N SER A 81 6.97 -24.06 5.53
CA SER A 81 7.28 -24.03 4.09
C SER A 81 6.01 -23.84 3.24
N ALA A 82 4.91 -24.52 3.60
CA ALA A 82 3.64 -24.37 2.90
C ALA A 82 3.01 -22.98 3.10
N ILE A 83 3.08 -22.41 4.30
CA ILE A 83 2.65 -21.02 4.60
C ILE A 83 3.45 -20.05 3.74
N ARG A 84 4.79 -20.22 3.67
CA ARG A 84 5.66 -19.36 2.85
C ARG A 84 5.25 -19.41 1.39
N SER A 85 5.04 -20.61 0.84
CA SER A 85 4.57 -20.77 -0.54
C SER A 85 3.20 -20.12 -0.75
N GLN A 86 2.28 -20.23 0.21
CA GLN A 86 0.98 -19.57 0.10
C GLN A 86 1.13 -18.04 0.07
N VAL A 87 1.98 -17.48 0.93
CA VAL A 87 2.23 -16.03 0.95
C VAL A 87 2.78 -15.55 -0.38
N ILE A 88 3.75 -16.28 -0.94
CA ILE A 88 4.31 -15.95 -2.27
C ILE A 88 3.22 -15.98 -3.34
N VAL A 89 2.34 -16.99 -3.35
CA VAL A 89 1.24 -17.08 -4.32
C VAL A 89 0.29 -15.89 -4.19
N GLU A 90 -0.11 -15.52 -2.98
CA GLU A 90 -1.01 -14.37 -2.80
C GLU A 90 -0.35 -13.05 -3.22
N LEU A 91 0.92 -12.84 -2.87
CA LEU A 91 1.66 -11.63 -3.27
C LEU A 91 1.87 -11.58 -4.79
N GLU A 92 2.15 -12.70 -5.45
CA GLU A 92 2.25 -12.77 -6.91
C GLU A 92 0.91 -12.47 -7.59
N ASN A 93 -0.21 -12.93 -7.01
CA ASN A 93 -1.55 -12.57 -7.49
C ASN A 93 -1.79 -11.05 -7.37
N LYS A 94 -1.37 -10.43 -6.26
CA LYS A 94 -1.47 -8.98 -6.07
C LYS A 94 -0.63 -8.20 -7.07
N ARG A 95 0.58 -8.70 -7.35
CA ARG A 95 1.47 -8.11 -8.34
C ARG A 95 0.90 -8.22 -9.75
N SER A 96 0.40 -9.40 -10.12
CA SER A 96 -0.21 -9.65 -11.43
C SER A 96 -1.48 -8.83 -11.65
N ALA A 97 -2.18 -8.45 -10.58
CA ALA A 97 -3.34 -7.57 -10.60
C ALA A 97 -2.98 -6.07 -10.53
N GLU A 98 -1.70 -5.70 -10.58
CA GLU A 98 -1.19 -4.33 -10.49
C GLU A 98 -1.59 -3.60 -9.18
N ILE A 99 -1.83 -4.37 -8.10
CA ILE A 99 -2.12 -3.81 -6.76
C ILE A 99 -0.82 -3.45 -6.03
N ILE A 100 0.22 -4.25 -6.23
CA ILE A 100 1.58 -4.00 -5.74
C ILE A 100 2.56 -4.06 -6.92
N ASP A 101 3.66 -3.32 -6.84
CA ASP A 101 4.68 -3.33 -7.89
C ASP A 101 5.60 -4.56 -7.77
N ASP A 102 6.01 -4.86 -6.53
CA ASP A 102 6.94 -5.95 -6.23
C ASP A 102 6.86 -6.41 -4.77
N PHE A 103 7.49 -7.55 -4.45
CA PHE A 103 7.62 -8.04 -3.08
C PHE A 103 8.93 -8.79 -2.83
N SER A 104 9.40 -8.78 -1.58
CA SER A 104 10.66 -9.40 -1.17
C SER A 104 10.61 -9.94 0.26
N ASP A 105 11.70 -10.59 0.68
CA ASP A 105 11.97 -10.95 2.08
C ASP A 105 10.90 -11.83 2.75
N VAL A 106 10.21 -12.66 1.97
CA VAL A 106 9.19 -13.58 2.49
C VAL A 106 9.83 -14.68 3.32
N THR A 107 9.68 -14.58 4.64
CA THR A 107 10.21 -15.50 5.64
C THR A 107 9.09 -16.01 6.54
N VAL A 108 9.21 -17.26 6.95
CA VAL A 108 8.26 -17.91 7.86
C VAL A 108 9.04 -18.73 8.88
N GLN A 109 8.89 -18.39 10.15
CA GLN A 109 9.63 -19.00 11.25
C GLN A 109 8.72 -19.31 12.43
N ALA A 110 9.12 -20.26 13.27
CA ALA A 110 8.48 -20.40 14.57
C ALA A 110 8.95 -19.26 15.47
N SER A 111 8.08 -18.76 16.34
CA SER A 111 8.50 -17.77 17.33
C SER A 111 9.51 -18.39 18.30
N ALA A 112 10.49 -17.60 18.70
CA ALA A 112 11.47 -18.01 19.71
C ALA A 112 10.85 -18.10 21.12
N GLU A 113 9.75 -17.40 21.35
CA GLU A 113 9.11 -17.28 22.66
C GLU A 113 7.94 -18.26 22.84
N ASP A 114 7.24 -18.60 21.75
CA ASP A 114 6.07 -19.48 21.75
C ASP A 114 6.06 -20.43 20.55
N ALA A 115 6.22 -21.74 20.82
CA ALA A 115 6.24 -22.78 19.79
C ALA A 115 4.91 -22.93 19.02
N SER A 116 3.79 -22.44 19.58
CA SER A 116 2.50 -22.41 18.90
C SER A 116 2.36 -21.25 17.90
N VAL A 117 3.24 -20.25 17.99
CA VAL A 117 3.23 -19.06 17.13
C VAL A 117 4.13 -19.26 15.91
N CYS A 118 3.57 -18.93 14.74
CA CYS A 118 4.30 -18.87 13.48
C CYS A 118 4.36 -17.40 13.03
N GLU A 119 5.57 -16.89 12.85
CA GLU A 119 5.83 -15.54 12.39
C GLU A 119 6.01 -15.54 10.88
N VAL A 120 5.32 -14.62 10.21
CA VAL A 120 5.41 -14.41 8.76
C VAL A 120 5.83 -12.97 8.54
N THR A 121 6.96 -12.77 7.88
CA THR A 121 7.50 -11.45 7.54
C THR A 121 7.69 -11.37 6.04
N PHE A 122 7.35 -10.22 5.45
CA PHE A 122 7.50 -9.94 4.03
C PHE A 122 7.52 -8.42 3.82
N SER A 123 8.10 -8.01 2.69
CA SER A 123 8.11 -6.63 2.21
C SER A 123 7.35 -6.56 0.88
N PHE A 124 6.65 -5.45 0.63
CA PHE A 124 6.06 -5.18 -0.69
C PHE A 124 6.11 -3.69 -1.02
N ALA A 125 6.22 -3.39 -2.31
CA ALA A 125 6.15 -2.04 -2.86
C ALA A 125 4.73 -1.74 -3.33
N VAL A 126 4.18 -0.62 -2.87
CA VAL A 126 2.85 -0.15 -3.24
C VAL A 126 2.88 0.34 -4.68
N ALA A 127 1.93 -0.12 -5.49
CA ALA A 127 1.81 0.36 -6.87
C ALA A 127 1.45 1.85 -6.91
N HIS A 128 2.21 2.62 -7.68
CA HIS A 128 2.00 4.05 -7.83
C HIS A 128 1.30 4.39 -9.14
N GLY A 129 0.12 4.99 -9.04
CA GLY A 129 -0.57 5.56 -10.20
C GLY A 129 0.17 6.78 -10.76
N LEU A 130 0.09 6.96 -12.07
CA LEU A 130 0.58 8.17 -12.74
C LEU A 130 -0.21 9.39 -12.26
N ASN A 131 0.46 10.30 -11.55
CA ASN A 131 -0.19 11.49 -10.99
C ASN A 131 0.15 12.79 -11.75
N GLN A 132 1.37 12.91 -12.31
CA GLN A 132 1.84 14.13 -12.97
C GLN A 132 2.70 13.80 -14.19
N ILE A 133 2.59 14.64 -15.23
CA ILE A 133 3.43 14.58 -16.42
C ILE A 133 4.03 15.98 -16.62
N TYR A 134 5.36 16.07 -16.60
CA TYR A 134 6.08 17.28 -16.97
C TYR A 134 6.41 17.22 -18.46
N LEU A 135 6.05 18.28 -19.20
CA LEU A 135 6.32 18.40 -20.63
C LEU A 135 7.37 19.49 -20.87
N THR A 136 8.44 19.13 -21.56
CA THR A 136 9.48 20.07 -22.01
C THR A 136 9.59 19.96 -23.53
N ALA A 137 9.46 21.09 -24.23
CA ALA A 137 9.61 21.16 -25.67
C ALA A 137 10.80 22.05 -26.04
N HIS A 138 11.64 21.56 -26.96
CA HIS A 138 12.71 22.34 -27.57
C HIS A 138 12.31 22.66 -29.01
N ILE A 139 12.22 23.95 -29.34
CA ILE A 139 11.81 24.41 -30.67
C ILE A 139 13.03 25.02 -31.35
N THR A 140 13.32 24.56 -32.57
CA THR A 140 14.29 25.15 -33.48
C THR A 140 13.52 25.74 -34.66
N VAL A 141 13.84 26.98 -35.04
CA VAL A 141 13.27 27.66 -36.20
C VAL A 141 14.15 27.42 -37.43
#